data_AF-A0A0M2ST99-F1
#
_entry.id   AF-A0A0M2ST99-F1
#
_cell.length_a   1.000
_cell.length_b   1.000
_cell.length_c   1.000
_cell.angle_alpha   90.00
_cell.angle_beta   90.00
_cell.angle_gamma   90.00
#
_symmetry.space_group_name_H-M   'P 1'
#
loop_
_entity.id
_entity.type
_entity.pdbx_description
1 polymer ?
#
loop_
_entity_poly.entity_id
_entity_poly.type
_entity_poly.pdbx_seq_one_letter_code
_entity_poly.pdbx_strand_id
1 'polypeptide(L)'
;MNYDWIKTRADYDEAKPAIIDPLKGTEWSYQDMDKRAENLANHLKEQGIGHGDVVGIFAPNDVAIFDLLFATFKMGAVFLPMNWRLSPKEIQSVISDSGVKLILYAEKHKESLTGTPEGLLHMNIDSKEYDDICHPDNHRPFKTVDVGSDELAALIYTSGTTGLPKGVMFTYDSFISNIVNTALTYKINASYKTILTTPLFHVLGLNDTALPAIMVGGTLVLHRYYDGAQLNDLMAEHKPDYLTLIPTMYYGMIFADNFDIKNFENIRFLIQGGSSPLPAVQRHFESLGHTLINGYGLTEAPLAMVNTPENAKKKPMSIGKPIMYVDMKLLDDDGNEVGMNEIGELAIKGKNVTPGYWNRPDLTEKSFHNGYFLTGDLARKDEDGDIFIVNRKKELIITGGENVLPSEVESILSEHPLVRQSIVVGFDHPKYGESISAAVVLTEDEEGFEEALNAHMREKLAGYKVPRMYLKLTDIPLNSTAKPDRMAIQKLMNEKAQENGLVH
;
A
#
# COMPACT_ATOMS: atom_id res chain seq x y z
N MET A 1 -26.68 -0.07 11.10
CA MET A 1 -26.27 -1.08 10.09
C MET A 1 -25.49 -2.16 10.83
N ASN A 2 -25.51 -3.42 10.37
CA ASN A 2 -24.71 -4.46 11.02
C ASN A 2 -23.25 -4.38 10.53
N TYR A 3 -22.35 -3.91 11.39
CA TYR A 3 -20.91 -3.83 11.09
C TYR A 3 -20.10 -5.02 11.63
N ASP A 4 -20.73 -5.91 12.40
CA ASP A 4 -20.19 -7.23 12.74
C ASP A 4 -20.46 -8.22 11.60
N TRP A 5 -19.83 -7.92 10.46
CA TRP A 5 -20.07 -8.66 9.22
C TRP A 5 -19.36 -10.01 9.18
N ILE A 6 -18.31 -10.23 9.99
CA ILE A 6 -17.67 -11.55 10.11
C ILE A 6 -18.62 -12.57 10.71
N LYS A 7 -19.42 -12.18 11.70
CA LYS A 7 -20.46 -13.04 12.28
C LYS A 7 -21.48 -13.45 11.23
N THR A 8 -21.95 -12.48 10.45
CA THR A 8 -22.85 -12.76 9.32
C THR A 8 -22.20 -13.70 8.30
N ARG A 9 -20.93 -13.47 7.95
CA ARG A 9 -20.20 -14.34 7.02
C ARG A 9 -20.03 -15.76 7.57
N ALA A 10 -19.76 -15.92 8.87
CA ALA A 10 -19.62 -17.20 9.54
C ALA A 10 -20.90 -18.06 9.50
N ASP A 11 -22.08 -17.43 9.47
CA ASP A 11 -23.36 -18.11 9.29
C ASP A 11 -23.56 -18.66 7.85
N TYR A 12 -22.85 -18.12 6.85
CA TYR A 12 -22.97 -18.54 5.45
C TYR A 12 -21.90 -19.54 4.98
N ASP A 13 -20.72 -19.57 5.63
CA ASP A 13 -19.54 -20.32 5.18
C ASP A 13 -18.91 -21.18 6.31
N GLU A 14 -19.71 -22.05 6.93
CA GLU A 14 -19.37 -22.74 8.19
C GLU A 14 -18.07 -23.57 8.16
N ALA A 15 -17.91 -24.45 7.15
CA ALA A 15 -16.86 -25.48 7.13
C ALA A 15 -15.66 -25.13 6.24
N LYS A 16 -15.64 -23.92 5.70
CA LYS A 16 -14.62 -23.52 4.74
C LYS A 16 -13.48 -22.76 5.43
N PRO A 17 -12.20 -23.07 5.14
CA PRO A 17 -11.08 -22.26 5.57
C PRO A 17 -11.19 -20.82 5.07
N ALA A 18 -11.30 -19.88 5.99
CA ALA A 18 -11.19 -18.45 5.72
C ALA A 18 -9.73 -18.04 5.62
N ILE A 19 -8.89 -18.52 6.55
CA ILE A 19 -7.46 -18.24 6.62
C ILE A 19 -6.68 -19.53 6.80
N ILE A 20 -5.63 -19.68 5.99
CA ILE A 20 -4.58 -20.69 6.12
C ILE A 20 -3.29 -19.98 6.51
N ASP A 21 -2.67 -20.38 7.62
CA ASP A 21 -1.36 -19.90 8.07
C ASP A 21 -0.35 -21.05 8.02
N PRO A 22 0.39 -21.20 6.91
CA PRO A 22 1.35 -22.29 6.74
C PRO A 22 2.47 -22.26 7.79
N LEU A 23 2.86 -21.09 8.28
CA LEU A 23 3.93 -20.96 9.26
C LEU A 23 3.51 -21.52 10.64
N LYS A 24 2.25 -21.28 11.03
CA LYS A 24 1.67 -21.83 12.26
C LYS A 24 1.07 -23.23 12.08
N GLY A 25 0.94 -23.72 10.84
CA GLY A 25 0.29 -24.99 10.53
C GLY A 25 -1.21 -24.99 10.87
N THR A 26 -1.86 -23.84 10.81
CA THR A 26 -3.27 -23.67 11.21
C THR A 26 -4.15 -23.30 10.03
N GLU A 27 -5.36 -23.86 10.01
CA GLU A 27 -6.44 -23.44 9.12
C GLU A 27 -7.65 -23.05 9.96
N TRP A 28 -8.14 -21.83 9.79
CA TRP A 28 -9.26 -21.30 10.54
C TRP A 28 -10.46 -21.12 9.62
N SER A 29 -11.59 -21.72 9.99
CA SER A 29 -12.86 -21.47 9.30
C SER A 29 -13.40 -20.07 9.61
N TYR A 30 -14.44 -19.64 8.89
CA TYR A 30 -15.13 -18.40 9.22
C TYR A 30 -15.76 -18.43 10.62
N GLN A 31 -16.27 -19.59 11.07
CA GLN A 31 -16.77 -19.76 12.43
C GLN A 31 -15.65 -19.65 13.47
N ASP A 32 -14.49 -20.24 13.19
CA ASP A 32 -13.35 -20.13 14.10
C ASP A 32 -12.89 -18.68 14.22
N MET A 33 -12.82 -17.95 13.10
CA MET A 33 -12.49 -16.52 13.12
C MET A 33 -13.48 -15.70 13.96
N ASP A 34 -14.78 -15.95 13.82
CA ASP A 34 -15.80 -15.26 14.62
C ASP A 34 -15.65 -15.58 16.13
N LYS A 35 -15.47 -16.86 16.48
CA LYS A 35 -15.25 -17.30 17.86
C LYS A 35 -13.98 -16.70 18.47
N ARG A 36 -12.88 -16.68 17.70
CA ARG A 36 -11.62 -16.06 18.11
C ARG A 36 -11.79 -14.57 18.38
N ALA A 37 -12.50 -13.87 17.51
CA ALA A 37 -12.80 -12.46 17.68
C ALA A 37 -13.70 -12.18 18.89
N GLU A 38 -14.74 -12.98 19.13
CA GLU A 38 -15.61 -12.85 20.30
C GLU A 38 -14.85 -13.14 21.61
N ASN A 39 -13.95 -14.11 21.61
CA ASN A 39 -13.08 -14.40 22.74
C ASN A 39 -12.14 -13.25 23.06
N LEU A 40 -11.46 -12.72 22.03
CA LEU A 40 -10.57 -11.58 22.19
C LEU A 40 -11.35 -10.33 22.63
N ALA A 41 -12.54 -10.09 22.10
CA ALA A 41 -13.40 -8.97 22.53
C ALA A 41 -13.78 -9.05 24.02
N ASN A 42 -14.12 -10.25 24.52
CA ASN A 42 -14.36 -10.46 25.95
C ASN A 42 -13.12 -10.16 26.80
N HIS A 43 -11.95 -10.65 26.37
CA HIS A 43 -10.70 -10.39 27.08
C HIS A 43 -10.34 -8.90 27.08
N LEU A 44 -10.41 -8.21 25.94
CA LEU A 44 -10.13 -6.77 25.85
C LEU A 44 -11.08 -5.96 26.75
N LYS A 45 -12.35 -6.36 26.83
CA LYS A 45 -13.32 -5.76 27.76
C LYS A 45 -12.92 -5.97 29.23
N GLU A 46 -12.41 -7.14 29.59
CA GLU A 46 -11.88 -7.42 30.94
C GLU A 46 -10.64 -6.56 31.25
N GLN A 47 -9.84 -6.21 30.25
CA GLN A 47 -8.73 -5.26 30.35
C GLN A 47 -9.18 -3.78 30.36
N GLY A 48 -10.49 -3.50 30.32
CA GLY A 48 -11.05 -2.15 30.41
C GLY A 48 -11.12 -1.40 29.08
N ILE A 49 -10.94 -2.08 27.95
CA ILE A 49 -11.15 -1.49 26.62
C ILE A 49 -12.66 -1.38 26.36
N GLY A 50 -13.09 -0.21 25.86
CA GLY A 50 -14.49 0.06 25.51
C GLY A 50 -14.69 0.67 24.13
N HIS A 51 -15.91 1.13 23.89
CA HIS A 51 -16.31 1.84 22.68
C HIS A 51 -15.44 3.09 22.46
N GLY A 52 -14.94 3.28 21.24
CA GLY A 52 -14.12 4.43 20.84
C GLY A 52 -12.65 4.35 21.28
N ASP A 53 -12.28 3.38 22.10
CA ASP A 53 -10.88 3.19 22.50
C ASP A 53 -10.04 2.66 21.36
N VAL A 54 -8.81 3.15 21.21
CA VAL A 54 -7.87 2.69 20.18
C VAL A 54 -7.08 1.49 20.69
N VAL A 55 -7.11 0.40 19.93
CA VAL A 55 -6.32 -0.82 20.20
C VAL A 55 -5.41 -1.12 19.02
N GLY A 56 -4.12 -1.26 19.31
CA GLY A 56 -3.06 -1.43 18.32
C GLY A 56 -2.64 -2.87 18.12
N ILE A 57 -2.17 -3.19 16.92
CA ILE A 57 -1.39 -4.41 16.66
C ILE A 57 -0.10 -4.11 15.90
N PHE A 58 1.02 -4.52 16.47
CA PHE A 58 2.38 -4.34 15.99
C PHE A 58 2.97 -5.70 15.59
N ALA A 59 2.58 -6.18 14.40
CA ALA A 59 2.92 -7.53 13.95
C ALA A 59 3.05 -7.63 12.43
N PRO A 60 3.86 -8.58 11.91
CA PRO A 60 3.78 -9.04 10.51
C PRO A 60 2.42 -9.70 10.22
N ASN A 61 2.21 -10.13 8.98
CA ASN A 61 0.95 -10.78 8.58
C ASN A 61 0.65 -12.01 9.43
N ASP A 62 -0.29 -11.90 10.36
CA ASP A 62 -0.69 -12.95 11.30
C ASP A 62 -2.22 -12.98 11.44
N VAL A 63 -2.77 -14.14 11.77
CA VAL A 63 -4.20 -14.30 12.09
C VAL A 63 -4.66 -13.34 13.19
N ALA A 64 -3.79 -13.00 14.16
CA ALA A 64 -4.06 -12.07 15.25
C ALA A 64 -4.48 -10.67 14.78
N ILE A 65 -4.08 -10.26 13.57
CA ILE A 65 -4.53 -9.00 12.98
C ILE A 65 -6.03 -9.05 12.68
N PHE A 66 -6.52 -10.19 12.21
CA PHE A 66 -7.96 -10.39 11.98
C PHE A 66 -8.72 -10.61 13.28
N ASP A 67 -8.15 -11.35 14.22
CA ASP A 67 -8.73 -11.50 15.57
C ASP A 67 -8.99 -10.12 16.17
N LEU A 68 -7.98 -9.22 16.16
CA LEU A 68 -8.11 -7.88 16.71
C LEU A 68 -9.06 -6.99 15.90
N LEU A 69 -8.99 -7.00 14.57
CA LEU A 69 -9.90 -6.23 13.72
C LEU A 69 -11.36 -6.58 14.02
N PHE A 70 -11.68 -7.86 14.09
CA PHE A 70 -13.06 -8.29 14.32
C PHE A 70 -13.48 -8.09 15.78
N ALA A 71 -12.59 -8.28 16.74
CA ALA A 71 -12.86 -7.96 18.13
C ALA A 71 -13.18 -6.47 18.32
N THR A 72 -12.38 -5.58 17.73
CA THR A 72 -12.60 -4.13 17.82
C THR A 72 -13.90 -3.69 17.16
N PHE A 73 -14.25 -4.25 15.99
CA PHE A 73 -15.53 -4.01 15.33
C PHE A 73 -16.73 -4.46 16.18
N LYS A 74 -16.60 -5.59 16.90
CA LYS A 74 -17.63 -6.05 17.83
C LYS A 74 -17.78 -5.13 19.05
N MET A 75 -16.69 -4.53 19.51
CA MET A 75 -16.66 -3.66 20.69
C MET A 75 -17.00 -2.19 20.39
N GLY A 76 -17.05 -1.80 19.13
CA GLY A 76 -17.06 -0.38 18.75
C GLY A 76 -15.75 0.34 19.05
N ALA A 77 -14.66 -0.41 19.25
CA ALA A 77 -13.31 0.12 19.44
C ALA A 77 -12.65 0.44 18.08
N VAL A 78 -11.60 1.25 18.11
CA VAL A 78 -10.88 1.70 16.92
C VAL A 78 -9.66 0.81 16.67
N PHE A 79 -9.63 0.18 15.51
CA PHE A 79 -8.53 -0.68 15.09
C PHE A 79 -7.31 0.12 14.59
N LEU A 80 -6.12 -0.17 15.11
CA LEU A 80 -4.86 0.48 14.70
C LEU A 80 -3.81 -0.57 14.28
N PRO A 81 -3.67 -0.91 12.99
CA PRO A 81 -2.57 -1.73 12.54
C PRO A 81 -1.29 -0.89 12.44
N MET A 82 -0.26 -1.29 13.16
CA MET A 82 1.00 -0.54 13.27
C MET A 82 2.07 -1.16 12.37
N ASN A 83 2.81 -0.29 11.68
CA ASN A 83 3.94 -0.73 10.86
C ASN A 83 5.12 -1.12 11.75
N TRP A 84 5.41 -2.43 11.78
CA TRP A 84 6.49 -3.01 12.57
C TRP A 84 7.91 -2.68 12.09
N ARG A 85 8.04 -2.01 10.95
CA ARG A 85 9.31 -1.57 10.35
C ARG A 85 9.65 -0.12 10.69
N LEU A 86 8.80 0.56 11.46
CA LEU A 86 9.06 1.93 11.90
C LEU A 86 10.21 1.96 12.92
N SER A 87 10.94 3.07 12.95
CA SER A 87 11.91 3.33 14.00
C SER A 87 11.22 3.53 15.36
N PRO A 88 11.90 3.30 16.50
CA PRO A 88 11.34 3.54 17.82
C PRO A 88 10.74 4.95 18.00
N LYS A 89 11.36 5.97 17.42
CA LYS A 89 10.87 7.36 17.48
C LYS A 89 9.54 7.54 16.73
N GLU A 90 9.40 6.95 15.55
CA GLU A 90 8.16 6.98 14.78
C GLU A 90 7.06 6.20 15.50
N ILE A 91 7.39 5.05 16.08
CA ILE A 91 6.47 4.24 16.89
C ILE A 91 5.94 5.08 18.07
N GLN A 92 6.82 5.73 18.83
CA GLN A 92 6.41 6.60 19.95
C GLN A 92 5.51 7.75 19.48
N SER A 93 5.78 8.32 18.29
CA SER A 93 4.91 9.33 17.70
C SER A 93 3.52 8.78 17.38
N VAL A 94 3.42 7.58 16.82
CA VAL A 94 2.13 6.92 16.54
C VAL A 94 1.37 6.63 17.84
N ILE A 95 2.06 6.10 18.86
CA ILE A 95 1.46 5.81 20.18
C ILE A 95 0.91 7.10 20.81
N SER A 96 1.71 8.16 20.82
CA SER A 96 1.31 9.44 21.42
C SER A 96 0.16 10.11 20.66
N ASP A 97 0.14 10.05 19.33
CA ASP A 97 -0.89 10.71 18.52
C ASP A 97 -2.22 9.95 18.53
N SER A 98 -2.16 8.62 18.50
CA SER A 98 -3.35 7.76 18.48
C SER A 98 -4.03 7.63 19.84
N GLY A 99 -3.29 7.77 20.94
CA GLY A 99 -3.81 7.51 22.29
C GLY A 99 -4.15 6.03 22.51
N VAL A 100 -3.47 5.12 21.80
CA VAL A 100 -3.65 3.67 21.92
C VAL A 100 -3.56 3.21 23.38
N LYS A 101 -4.51 2.39 23.82
CA LYS A 101 -4.60 1.90 25.20
C LYS A 101 -3.98 0.52 25.42
N LEU A 102 -3.92 -0.28 24.37
CA LEU A 102 -3.37 -1.63 24.39
C LEU A 102 -2.74 -1.97 23.05
N ILE A 103 -1.55 -2.58 23.05
CA ILE A 103 -0.85 -3.04 21.85
C ILE A 103 -0.65 -4.56 21.90
N LEU A 104 -1.23 -5.27 20.94
CA LEU A 104 -0.84 -6.64 20.60
C LEU A 104 0.47 -6.58 19.82
N TYR A 105 1.43 -7.45 20.11
CA TYR A 105 2.72 -7.44 19.43
C TYR A 105 3.24 -8.85 19.16
N ALA A 106 3.99 -9.01 18.08
CA ALA A 106 4.76 -10.23 17.82
C ALA A 106 6.10 -10.18 18.58
N GLU A 107 6.49 -11.28 19.24
CA GLU A 107 7.65 -11.32 20.14
C GLU A 107 8.94 -10.90 19.42
N LYS A 108 9.09 -11.30 18.15
CA LYS A 108 10.23 -10.94 17.30
C LYS A 108 10.45 -9.42 17.17
N HIS A 109 9.40 -8.60 17.29
CA HIS A 109 9.49 -7.14 17.11
C HIS A 109 9.39 -6.36 18.42
N LYS A 110 9.30 -7.05 19.57
CA LYS A 110 9.17 -6.44 20.90
C LYS A 110 10.25 -5.39 21.19
N GLU A 111 11.49 -5.62 20.76
CA GLU A 111 12.60 -4.69 20.97
C GLU A 111 12.41 -3.32 20.29
N SER A 112 11.54 -3.22 19.28
CA SER A 112 11.22 -1.95 18.64
C SER A 112 10.20 -1.12 19.45
N LEU A 113 9.41 -1.77 20.32
CA LEU A 113 8.45 -1.14 21.23
C LEU A 113 9.13 -0.60 22.49
N THR A 114 10.13 0.27 22.32
CA THR A 114 10.86 0.90 23.44
C THR A 114 10.38 2.32 23.70
N GLY A 115 10.42 2.73 24.97
CA GLY A 115 9.99 4.08 25.39
C GLY A 115 8.47 4.29 25.27
N THR A 116 7.69 3.21 25.41
CA THR A 116 6.23 3.32 25.51
C THR A 116 5.82 3.93 26.86
N PRO A 117 4.67 4.63 26.94
CA PRO A 117 4.21 5.22 28.19
C PRO A 117 4.02 4.19 29.30
N GLU A 118 4.34 4.57 30.54
CA GLU A 118 4.03 3.76 31.73
C GLU A 118 2.51 3.55 31.82
N GLY A 119 2.07 2.30 31.86
CA GLY A 119 0.64 1.93 31.89
C GLY A 119 0.01 1.58 30.54
N LEU A 120 0.74 1.69 29.42
CA LEU A 120 0.29 1.10 28.15
C LEU A 120 0.22 -0.43 28.30
N LEU A 121 -0.92 -1.03 27.98
CA LEU A 121 -1.07 -2.49 28.06
C LEU A 121 -0.42 -3.16 26.84
N HIS A 122 0.19 -4.31 27.06
CA HIS A 122 0.88 -5.08 26.03
C HIS A 122 0.44 -6.55 26.07
N MET A 123 0.27 -7.15 24.89
CA MET A 123 -0.09 -8.56 24.76
C MET A 123 0.75 -9.23 23.67
N ASN A 124 1.43 -10.32 24.01
CA ASN A 124 2.24 -11.07 23.05
C ASN A 124 1.38 -12.07 22.26
N ILE A 125 1.26 -11.90 20.95
CA ILE A 125 0.47 -12.78 20.07
C ILE A 125 1.12 -14.14 19.81
N ASP A 126 2.38 -14.31 20.19
CA ASP A 126 3.14 -15.57 20.08
C ASP A 126 3.17 -16.32 21.43
N SER A 127 2.43 -15.84 22.44
CA SER A 127 2.36 -16.49 23.75
C SER A 127 1.28 -17.57 23.82
N LYS A 128 1.52 -18.60 24.62
CA LYS A 128 0.50 -19.61 24.93
C LYS A 128 -0.78 -18.99 25.52
N GLU A 129 -0.63 -17.93 26.31
CA GLU A 129 -1.77 -17.21 26.89
C GLU A 129 -2.67 -16.62 25.80
N TYR A 130 -2.08 -15.99 24.77
CA TYR A 130 -2.84 -15.48 23.63
C TYR A 130 -3.59 -16.60 22.90
N ASP A 131 -2.90 -17.71 22.62
CA ASP A 131 -3.51 -18.86 21.96
C ASP A 131 -4.69 -19.41 22.78
N ASP A 132 -4.53 -19.56 24.10
CA ASP A 132 -5.58 -20.05 25.00
C ASP A 132 -6.77 -19.07 25.07
N ILE A 133 -6.51 -17.75 25.10
CA ILE A 133 -7.55 -16.71 25.08
C ILE A 133 -8.37 -16.83 23.79
N CYS A 134 -7.71 -16.86 22.63
CA CYS A 134 -8.39 -16.78 21.35
C CYS A 134 -8.99 -18.12 20.91
N HIS A 135 -8.53 -19.26 21.42
CA HIS A 135 -8.90 -20.59 20.90
C HIS A 135 -10.42 -20.80 20.73
N PRO A 136 -10.91 -21.27 19.56
CA PRO A 136 -12.34 -21.48 19.33
C PRO A 136 -13.03 -22.42 20.33
N ASP A 137 -12.33 -23.42 20.86
CA ASP A 137 -12.91 -24.34 21.87
C ASP A 137 -13.24 -23.65 23.20
N ASN A 138 -12.63 -22.49 23.47
CA ASN A 138 -12.89 -21.66 24.65
C ASN A 138 -13.95 -20.58 24.36
N HIS A 139 -14.78 -20.77 23.33
CA HIS A 139 -15.73 -19.77 22.84
C HIS A 139 -16.64 -19.20 23.95
N ARG A 140 -16.55 -17.88 24.13
CA ARG A 140 -17.44 -17.07 24.94
C ARG A 140 -18.15 -16.08 24.02
N PRO A 141 -19.48 -16.20 23.82
CA PRO A 141 -20.22 -15.27 22.99
C PRO A 141 -20.06 -13.83 23.45
N PHE A 142 -19.86 -12.91 22.50
CA PHE A 142 -19.79 -11.47 22.77
C PHE A 142 -21.04 -10.77 22.21
N LYS A 143 -21.62 -9.85 22.99
CA LYS A 143 -22.71 -9.01 22.51
C LYS A 143 -22.13 -7.78 21.82
N THR A 144 -22.22 -7.76 20.50
CA THR A 144 -21.81 -6.65 19.63
C THR A 144 -22.43 -5.33 20.08
N VAL A 145 -21.61 -4.29 20.09
CA VAL A 145 -22.00 -2.91 20.39
C VAL A 145 -22.53 -2.23 19.14
N ASP A 146 -23.62 -1.47 19.27
CA ASP A 146 -24.18 -0.70 18.16
C ASP A 146 -23.29 0.51 17.85
N VAL A 147 -22.95 0.69 16.58
CA VAL A 147 -22.12 1.80 16.08
C VAL A 147 -22.81 2.54 14.93
N GLY A 148 -22.61 3.85 14.88
CA GLY A 148 -22.96 4.73 13.77
C GLY A 148 -22.03 4.54 12.57
N SER A 149 -22.52 4.87 11.38
CA SER A 149 -21.77 4.69 10.12
C SER A 149 -20.59 5.66 9.98
N ASP A 150 -20.70 6.83 10.60
CA ASP A 150 -19.72 7.91 10.63
C ASP A 150 -18.73 7.79 11.81
N GLU A 151 -18.95 6.82 12.70
CA GLU A 151 -18.03 6.54 13.79
C GLU A 151 -16.72 5.93 13.27
N LEU A 152 -15.64 6.20 13.98
CA LEU A 152 -14.30 5.76 13.61
C LEU A 152 -14.17 4.24 13.83
N ALA A 153 -13.81 3.52 12.77
CA ALA A 153 -13.56 2.08 12.79
C ALA A 153 -12.06 1.76 12.85
N ALA A 154 -11.23 2.57 12.18
CA ALA A 154 -9.80 2.35 12.14
C ALA A 154 -8.98 3.64 11.98
N LEU A 155 -7.74 3.59 12.45
CA LEU A 155 -6.68 4.55 12.16
C LEU A 155 -5.55 3.84 11.43
N ILE A 156 -5.18 4.31 10.25
CA ILE A 156 -4.04 3.76 9.50
C ILE A 156 -3.02 4.88 9.30
N TYR A 157 -1.83 4.69 9.87
CA TYR A 157 -0.78 5.71 9.81
C TYR A 157 0.02 5.60 8.52
N THR A 158 0.21 6.75 7.87
CA THR A 158 1.03 6.90 6.66
C THR A 158 2.24 7.80 6.95
N SER A 159 3.33 7.63 6.19
CA SER A 159 4.51 8.50 6.32
C SER A 159 4.15 9.93 5.89
N GLY A 160 4.34 10.89 6.79
CA GLY A 160 4.08 12.29 6.49
C GLY A 160 5.23 12.92 5.70
N THR A 161 4.92 13.89 4.83
CA THR A 161 5.91 14.76 4.15
C THR A 161 6.79 15.53 5.14
N THR A 162 6.30 15.76 6.35
CA THR A 162 7.02 16.44 7.45
C THR A 162 7.86 15.49 8.30
N GLY A 163 7.98 14.21 7.91
CA GLY A 163 8.79 13.18 8.60
C GLY A 163 8.10 12.45 9.75
N LEU A 164 6.98 12.96 10.29
CA LEU A 164 6.18 12.24 11.30
C LEU A 164 4.95 11.57 10.66
N PRO A 165 4.62 10.33 11.05
CA PRO A 165 3.43 9.65 10.57
C PRO A 165 2.15 10.42 10.89
N LYS A 166 1.13 10.30 10.02
CA LYS A 166 -0.19 10.93 10.20
C LYS A 166 -1.27 9.85 10.21
N GLY A 167 -2.18 9.89 11.16
CA GLY A 167 -3.29 8.95 11.26
C GLY A 167 -4.39 9.28 10.25
N VAL A 168 -4.57 8.45 9.23
CA VAL A 168 -5.72 8.54 8.32
C VAL A 168 -6.92 7.90 8.99
N MET A 169 -8.02 8.64 9.06
CA MET A 169 -9.26 8.14 9.66
C MET A 169 -10.03 7.24 8.69
N PHE A 170 -10.62 6.18 9.22
CA PHE A 170 -11.59 5.35 8.52
C PHE A 170 -12.85 5.23 9.36
N THR A 171 -13.98 5.69 8.82
CA THR A 171 -15.28 5.42 9.44
C THR A 171 -15.73 4.00 9.12
N TYR A 172 -16.74 3.49 9.82
CA TYR A 172 -17.37 2.23 9.44
C TYR A 172 -17.89 2.25 8.00
N ASP A 173 -18.53 3.34 7.54
CA ASP A 173 -19.00 3.44 6.15
C ASP A 173 -17.85 3.46 5.15
N SER A 174 -16.79 4.25 5.40
CA SER A 174 -15.68 4.36 4.45
C SER A 174 -14.85 3.09 4.36
N PHE A 175 -14.62 2.43 5.50
CA PHE A 175 -13.89 1.18 5.57
C PHE A 175 -14.62 0.04 4.86
N ILE A 176 -15.93 -0.12 5.11
CA ILE A 176 -16.73 -1.19 4.49
C ILE A 176 -17.04 -0.90 3.02
N SER A 177 -17.32 0.35 2.67
CA SER A 177 -17.61 0.73 1.28
C SER A 177 -16.46 0.34 0.35
N ASN A 178 -15.21 0.54 0.78
CA ASN A 178 -14.07 0.13 -0.03
C ASN A 178 -13.98 -1.40 -0.21
N ILE A 179 -14.21 -2.16 0.86
CA ILE A 179 -14.15 -3.63 0.83
C ILE A 179 -15.17 -4.20 -0.17
N VAL A 180 -16.43 -3.77 -0.05
CA VAL A 180 -17.52 -4.18 -0.94
C VAL A 180 -17.22 -3.78 -2.38
N ASN A 181 -16.78 -2.54 -2.58
CA ASN A 181 -16.53 -2.02 -3.92
C ASN A 181 -15.34 -2.70 -4.60
N THR A 182 -14.28 -3.01 -3.85
CA THR A 182 -13.12 -3.76 -4.34
C THR A 182 -13.51 -5.16 -4.78
N ALA A 183 -14.28 -5.88 -3.95
CA ALA A 183 -14.80 -7.20 -4.29
C ALA A 183 -15.64 -7.18 -5.58
N LEU A 184 -16.54 -6.20 -5.71
CA LEU A 184 -17.38 -6.03 -6.89
C LEU A 184 -16.56 -5.65 -8.14
N THR A 185 -15.57 -4.78 -7.99
CA THR A 185 -14.72 -4.28 -9.08
C THR A 185 -13.91 -5.41 -9.70
N TYR A 186 -13.22 -6.20 -8.87
CA TYR A 186 -12.43 -7.33 -9.34
C TYR A 186 -13.24 -8.61 -9.56
N LYS A 187 -14.53 -8.61 -9.21
CA LYS A 187 -15.44 -9.77 -9.34
C LYS A 187 -14.92 -11.00 -8.59
N ILE A 188 -14.28 -10.77 -7.44
CA ILE A 188 -13.83 -11.84 -6.54
C ILE A 188 -15.09 -12.49 -5.95
N ASN A 189 -15.06 -13.81 -5.78
CA ASN A 189 -16.18 -14.55 -5.22
C ASN A 189 -15.71 -15.60 -4.22
N ALA A 190 -16.68 -16.26 -3.59
CA ALA A 190 -16.41 -17.25 -2.56
C ALA A 190 -15.45 -18.34 -3.03
N SER A 191 -15.52 -18.87 -4.25
CA SER A 191 -14.63 -19.99 -4.64
C SER A 191 -13.15 -19.61 -4.75
N TYR A 192 -12.81 -18.31 -4.72
CA TYR A 192 -11.45 -17.85 -4.97
C TYR A 192 -10.54 -18.00 -3.76
N LYS A 193 -9.27 -18.31 -4.05
CA LYS A 193 -8.17 -18.29 -3.10
C LYS A 193 -7.12 -17.25 -3.53
N THR A 194 -6.53 -16.54 -2.57
CA THR A 194 -5.36 -15.67 -2.82
C THR A 194 -4.30 -15.85 -1.75
N ILE A 195 -3.05 -15.57 -2.10
CA ILE A 195 -1.95 -15.47 -1.15
C ILE A 195 -1.81 -14.00 -0.74
N LEU A 196 -1.81 -13.74 0.57
CA LEU A 196 -1.63 -12.42 1.14
C LEU A 196 -0.17 -12.25 1.60
N THR A 197 0.61 -11.52 0.81
CA THR A 197 2.00 -11.16 1.15
C THR A 197 2.20 -9.67 1.42
N THR A 198 1.33 -8.82 0.84
CA THR A 198 1.35 -7.39 1.13
C THR A 198 1.06 -7.18 2.62
N PRO A 199 1.83 -6.33 3.33
CA PRO A 199 1.65 -6.16 4.77
C PRO A 199 0.27 -5.64 5.16
N LEU A 200 -0.33 -6.25 6.18
CA LEU A 200 -1.66 -5.91 6.70
C LEU A 200 -1.73 -4.56 7.42
N PHE A 201 -0.60 -3.91 7.70
CA PHE A 201 -0.59 -2.52 8.15
C PHE A 201 -0.72 -1.51 7.01
N HIS A 202 -0.73 -1.97 5.75
CA HIS A 202 -1.05 -1.15 4.59
C HIS A 202 -2.48 -1.42 4.10
N VAL A 203 -3.15 -0.38 3.62
CA VAL A 203 -4.49 -0.50 3.00
C VAL A 203 -4.51 -1.49 1.83
N LEU A 204 -3.44 -1.55 1.03
CA LEU A 204 -3.34 -2.50 -0.09
C LEU A 204 -3.41 -3.95 0.39
N GLY A 205 -2.74 -4.28 1.50
CA GLY A 205 -2.76 -5.63 2.07
C GLY A 205 -4.08 -5.91 2.79
N LEU A 206 -4.53 -4.98 3.64
CA LEU A 206 -5.71 -5.16 4.47
C LEU A 206 -7.02 -4.93 3.71
N ASN A 207 -7.27 -3.69 3.30
CA ASN A 207 -8.58 -3.22 2.87
C ASN A 207 -8.84 -3.45 1.37
N ASP A 208 -7.78 -3.52 0.55
CA ASP A 208 -7.89 -3.78 -0.90
C ASP A 208 -7.65 -5.25 -1.29
N THR A 209 -7.13 -6.09 -0.39
CA THR A 209 -6.83 -7.51 -0.69
C THR A 209 -7.47 -8.47 0.31
N ALA A 210 -7.05 -8.43 1.57
CA ALA A 210 -7.47 -9.42 2.55
C ALA A 210 -8.98 -9.39 2.84
N LEU A 211 -9.49 -8.21 3.21
CA LEU A 211 -10.89 -8.07 3.61
C LEU A 211 -11.89 -8.26 2.47
N PRO A 212 -11.64 -7.83 1.21
CA PRO A 212 -12.49 -8.18 0.09
C PRO A 212 -12.60 -9.69 -0.11
N ALA A 213 -11.49 -10.42 0.01
CA ALA A 213 -11.48 -11.88 -0.10
C ALA A 213 -12.32 -12.55 1.01
N ILE A 214 -12.12 -12.13 2.27
CA ILE A 214 -12.88 -12.64 3.42
C ILE A 214 -14.36 -12.28 3.28
N MET A 215 -14.67 -11.05 2.88
CA MET A 215 -16.04 -10.55 2.80
C MET A 215 -16.89 -11.34 1.81
N VAL A 216 -16.31 -11.83 0.71
CA VAL A 216 -17.04 -12.65 -0.28
C VAL A 216 -17.05 -14.15 0.04
N GLY A 217 -16.44 -14.59 1.15
CA GLY A 217 -16.33 -16.01 1.49
C GLY A 217 -15.15 -16.74 0.84
N GLY A 218 -14.13 -16.01 0.38
CA GLY A 218 -12.89 -16.56 -0.21
C GLY A 218 -11.98 -17.26 0.81
N THR A 219 -10.81 -17.69 0.36
CA THR A 219 -9.76 -18.22 1.25
C THR A 219 -8.47 -17.42 1.11
N LEU A 220 -7.92 -16.97 2.23
CA LEU A 220 -6.62 -16.30 2.31
C LEU A 220 -5.53 -17.25 2.78
N VAL A 221 -4.42 -17.28 2.07
CA VAL A 221 -3.19 -17.96 2.52
C VAL A 221 -2.21 -16.88 2.99
N LEU A 222 -1.78 -16.94 4.25
CA LEU A 222 -0.86 -15.95 4.79
C LEU A 222 0.57 -16.21 4.35
N HIS A 223 1.22 -15.17 3.84
CA HIS A 223 2.65 -15.11 3.67
C HIS A 223 3.22 -14.04 4.60
N ARG A 224 3.87 -14.51 5.67
CA ARG A 224 4.25 -13.72 6.86
C ARG A 224 5.17 -12.53 6.55
N TYR A 225 6.25 -12.82 5.82
CA TYR A 225 7.28 -11.87 5.39
C TYR A 225 7.49 -12.09 3.92
N TYR A 226 7.45 -11.02 3.12
CA TYR A 226 7.68 -11.16 1.68
C TYR A 226 9.08 -11.72 1.40
N ASP A 227 9.11 -12.83 0.67
CA ASP A 227 10.26 -13.45 0.03
C ASP A 227 9.81 -14.01 -1.34
N GLY A 228 10.54 -13.70 -2.41
CA GLY A 228 10.13 -14.06 -3.77
C GLY A 228 10.08 -15.57 -4.01
N ALA A 229 11.04 -16.31 -3.43
CA ALA A 229 11.12 -17.75 -3.59
C ALA A 229 10.04 -18.47 -2.78
N GLN A 230 9.82 -18.05 -1.52
CA GLN A 230 8.72 -18.60 -0.70
C GLN A 230 7.36 -18.30 -1.33
N LEU A 231 7.18 -17.14 -1.96
CA LEU A 231 5.94 -16.86 -2.70
C LEU A 231 5.74 -17.85 -3.85
N ASN A 232 6.79 -18.20 -4.60
CA ASN A 232 6.72 -19.21 -5.65
C ASN A 232 6.37 -20.60 -5.11
N ASP A 233 6.89 -20.98 -3.94
CA ASP A 233 6.54 -22.24 -3.28
C ASP A 233 5.07 -22.27 -2.87
N LEU A 234 4.57 -21.18 -2.26
CA LEU A 234 3.15 -21.04 -1.91
C LEU A 234 2.24 -21.04 -3.14
N MET A 235 2.69 -20.47 -4.27
CA MET A 235 1.97 -20.51 -5.54
C MET A 235 1.81 -21.96 -6.03
N ALA A 236 2.88 -22.77 -5.97
CA ALA A 236 2.85 -24.18 -6.35
C ALA A 236 1.91 -25.00 -5.46
N GLU A 237 1.96 -24.76 -4.15
CA GLU A 237 1.19 -25.51 -3.15
C GLU A 237 -0.29 -25.14 -3.16
N HIS A 238 -0.61 -23.85 -3.07
CA HIS A 238 -1.98 -23.40 -2.81
C HIS A 238 -2.75 -23.00 -4.07
N LYS A 239 -2.05 -22.76 -5.19
CA LYS A 239 -2.61 -22.46 -6.51
C LYS A 239 -3.72 -21.38 -6.49
N PRO A 240 -3.39 -20.13 -6.11
CA PRO A 240 -4.39 -19.06 -5.98
C PRO A 240 -5.05 -18.69 -7.33
N ASP A 241 -6.25 -18.13 -7.25
CA ASP A 241 -7.02 -17.64 -8.40
C ASP A 241 -6.58 -16.23 -8.84
N TYR A 242 -6.00 -15.44 -7.94
CA TYR A 242 -5.47 -14.12 -8.24
C TYR A 242 -4.36 -13.73 -7.26
N LEU A 243 -3.62 -12.68 -7.62
CA LEU A 243 -2.63 -12.05 -6.74
C LEU A 243 -2.77 -10.53 -6.81
N THR A 244 -2.59 -9.86 -5.67
CA THR A 244 -2.46 -8.41 -5.58
C THR A 244 -1.14 -8.07 -4.90
N LEU A 245 -0.17 -7.57 -5.68
CA LEU A 245 1.18 -7.24 -5.19
C LEU A 245 1.57 -5.80 -5.52
N ILE A 246 2.68 -5.33 -4.95
CA ILE A 246 3.37 -4.15 -5.51
C ILE A 246 4.31 -4.58 -6.64
N PRO A 247 4.64 -3.69 -7.60
CA PRO A 247 5.56 -3.99 -8.70
C PRO A 247 6.90 -4.61 -8.29
N THR A 248 7.52 -4.16 -7.19
CA THR A 248 8.80 -4.72 -6.69
C THR A 248 8.67 -6.13 -6.11
N MET A 249 7.48 -6.51 -5.63
CA MET A 249 7.21 -7.89 -5.22
C MET A 249 7.02 -8.81 -6.43
N TYR A 250 6.35 -8.34 -7.49
CA TYR A 250 6.33 -9.09 -8.75
C TYR A 250 7.75 -9.28 -9.28
N TYR A 251 8.58 -8.25 -9.23
CA TYR A 251 9.98 -8.32 -9.62
C TYR A 251 10.76 -9.40 -8.84
N GLY A 252 10.71 -9.39 -7.51
CA GLY A 252 11.44 -10.37 -6.71
C GLY A 252 10.95 -11.82 -6.91
N MET A 253 9.66 -12.00 -7.21
CA MET A 253 9.07 -13.32 -7.50
C MET A 253 9.54 -13.87 -8.86
N ILE A 254 9.53 -13.07 -9.93
CA ILE A 254 9.87 -13.53 -11.29
C ILE A 254 11.38 -13.79 -11.48
N PHE A 255 12.23 -13.14 -10.67
CA PHE A 255 13.68 -13.28 -10.73
C PHE A 255 14.24 -14.22 -9.66
N ALA A 256 13.39 -14.90 -8.88
CA ALA A 256 13.81 -15.96 -7.98
C ALA A 256 14.08 -17.28 -8.75
N ASP A 257 15.07 -18.06 -8.31
CA ASP A 257 15.55 -19.26 -9.00
C ASP A 257 14.48 -20.35 -9.20
N ASN A 258 13.44 -20.38 -8.35
CA ASN A 258 12.35 -21.36 -8.38
C ASN A 258 11.08 -20.86 -9.11
N PHE A 259 11.15 -19.75 -9.85
CA PHE A 259 10.01 -19.28 -10.63
C PHE A 259 9.61 -20.30 -11.70
N ASP A 260 8.35 -20.77 -11.65
CA ASP A 260 7.76 -21.63 -12.67
C ASP A 260 6.40 -21.08 -13.09
N ILE A 261 6.29 -20.74 -14.38
CA ILE A 261 5.05 -20.24 -14.97
C ILE A 261 3.88 -21.22 -14.85
N LYS A 262 4.14 -22.52 -14.71
CA LYS A 262 3.08 -23.52 -14.48
C LYS A 262 2.30 -23.26 -13.20
N ASN A 263 2.91 -22.61 -12.20
CA ASN A 263 2.23 -22.26 -10.95
C ASN A 263 1.16 -21.17 -11.13
N PHE A 264 1.08 -20.55 -12.32
CA PHE A 264 0.07 -19.55 -12.67
C PHE A 264 -1.13 -20.14 -13.44
N GLU A 265 -1.22 -21.46 -13.59
CA GLU A 265 -2.30 -22.13 -14.35
C GLU A 265 -3.72 -21.76 -13.86
N ASN A 266 -3.88 -21.49 -12.56
CA ASN A 266 -5.16 -21.12 -11.94
C ASN A 266 -5.39 -19.61 -11.90
N ILE A 267 -4.38 -18.79 -12.19
CA ILE A 267 -4.45 -17.35 -12.08
C ILE A 267 -5.39 -16.79 -13.16
N ARG A 268 -6.43 -16.11 -12.70
CA ARG A 268 -7.44 -15.45 -13.52
C ARG A 268 -7.05 -14.02 -13.84
N PHE A 269 -6.44 -13.34 -12.89
CA PHE A 269 -5.92 -11.99 -13.04
C PHE A 269 -4.83 -11.69 -12.02
N LEU A 270 -3.94 -10.77 -12.40
CA LEU A 270 -2.85 -10.27 -11.58
C LEU A 270 -3.05 -8.77 -11.40
N ILE A 271 -2.98 -8.29 -10.17
CA ILE A 271 -3.20 -6.89 -9.83
C ILE A 271 -1.91 -6.32 -9.26
N GLN A 272 -1.50 -5.16 -9.75
CA GLN A 272 -0.47 -4.36 -9.13
C GLN A 272 -0.97 -2.99 -8.72
N GLY A 273 -0.49 -2.49 -7.58
CA GLY A 273 -0.83 -1.18 -7.06
C GLY A 273 0.18 -0.69 -6.04
N GLY A 274 -0.07 0.49 -5.48
CA GLY A 274 0.75 1.07 -4.41
C GLY A 274 2.07 1.72 -4.84
N SER A 275 2.54 1.51 -6.08
CA SER A 275 3.63 2.27 -6.70
C SER A 275 3.48 2.27 -8.22
N SER A 276 4.27 3.11 -8.90
CA SER A 276 4.31 3.13 -10.38
C SER A 276 4.66 1.74 -10.93
N PRO A 277 3.98 1.28 -12.00
CA PRO A 277 4.29 0.02 -12.66
C PRO A 277 5.75 -0.01 -13.13
N LEU A 278 6.36 -1.19 -13.09
CA LEU A 278 7.69 -1.42 -13.64
C LEU A 278 7.58 -1.95 -15.07
N PRO A 279 8.06 -1.24 -16.11
CA PRO A 279 7.96 -1.70 -17.50
C PRO A 279 8.58 -3.08 -17.73
N ALA A 280 9.69 -3.40 -17.06
CA ALA A 280 10.33 -4.71 -17.17
C ALA A 280 9.45 -5.85 -16.64
N VAL A 281 8.75 -5.62 -15.52
CA VAL A 281 7.82 -6.59 -14.94
C VAL A 281 6.61 -6.77 -15.85
N GLN A 282 6.05 -5.67 -16.37
CA GLN A 282 4.94 -5.71 -17.33
C GLN A 282 5.28 -6.54 -18.58
N ARG A 283 6.42 -6.24 -19.22
CA ARG A 283 6.87 -6.98 -20.41
C ARG A 283 7.12 -8.45 -20.12
N HIS A 284 7.64 -8.79 -18.93
CA HIS A 284 7.88 -10.18 -18.56
C HIS A 284 6.57 -10.96 -18.48
N PHE A 285 5.57 -10.47 -17.75
CA PHE A 285 4.26 -11.15 -17.70
C PHE A 285 3.57 -11.21 -19.06
N GLU A 286 3.66 -10.15 -19.86
CA GLU A 286 3.12 -10.14 -21.22
C GLU A 286 3.76 -11.24 -22.08
N SER A 287 5.09 -11.43 -21.99
CA SER A 287 5.81 -12.49 -22.71
C SER A 287 5.39 -13.90 -22.29
N LEU A 288 4.82 -14.05 -21.09
CA LEU A 288 4.29 -15.29 -20.53
C LEU A 288 2.79 -15.47 -20.80
N GLY A 289 2.14 -14.55 -21.52
CA GLY A 289 0.71 -14.58 -21.83
C GLY A 289 -0.19 -14.10 -20.70
N HIS A 290 0.37 -13.47 -19.66
CA HIS A 290 -0.38 -12.87 -18.56
C HIS A 290 -0.41 -11.34 -18.67
N THR A 291 -1.41 -10.72 -18.05
CA THR A 291 -1.56 -9.26 -18.05
C THR A 291 -1.65 -8.77 -16.61
N LEU A 292 -0.81 -7.81 -16.24
CA LEU A 292 -0.94 -7.12 -14.94
C LEU A 292 -1.91 -5.96 -15.07
N ILE A 293 -2.92 -5.96 -14.22
CA ILE A 293 -3.90 -4.90 -14.08
C ILE A 293 -3.37 -3.89 -13.08
N ASN A 294 -3.33 -2.61 -13.45
CA ASN A 294 -3.00 -1.57 -12.50
C ASN A 294 -4.24 -1.15 -11.71
N GLY A 295 -4.11 -1.12 -10.39
CA GLY A 295 -5.02 -0.43 -9.49
C GLY A 295 -4.34 0.80 -8.89
N TYR A 296 -5.11 1.85 -8.66
CA TYR A 296 -4.63 3.06 -8.01
C TYR A 296 -5.46 3.39 -6.78
N GLY A 297 -4.77 3.78 -5.72
CA GLY A 297 -5.33 4.23 -4.46
C GLY A 297 -4.21 4.72 -3.53
N LEU A 298 -4.63 5.41 -2.48
CA LEU A 298 -3.81 5.92 -1.38
C LEU A 298 -4.41 5.42 -0.05
N THR A 299 -3.77 5.72 1.08
CA THR A 299 -4.39 5.43 2.37
C THR A 299 -5.66 6.26 2.56
N GLU A 300 -5.66 7.52 2.12
CA GLU A 300 -6.77 8.46 2.23
C GLU A 300 -7.93 8.19 1.26
N ALA A 301 -7.64 7.56 0.13
CA ALA A 301 -8.61 7.11 -0.84
C ALA A 301 -8.11 5.76 -1.35
N PRO A 302 -8.42 4.65 -0.63
CA PRO A 302 -8.08 3.31 -1.09
C PRO A 302 -8.74 3.03 -2.43
N LEU A 303 -8.52 1.85 -3.02
CA LEU A 303 -8.82 1.53 -4.43
C LEU A 303 -9.84 2.49 -5.08
N ALA A 304 -9.34 3.42 -5.89
CA ALA A 304 -10.15 4.48 -6.49
C ALA A 304 -10.30 4.30 -8.00
N MET A 305 -9.27 3.74 -8.65
CA MET A 305 -9.27 3.47 -10.09
C MET A 305 -8.70 2.10 -10.37
N VAL A 306 -9.19 1.49 -11.45
CA VAL A 306 -8.68 0.21 -11.93
C VAL A 306 -8.62 0.19 -13.44
N ASN A 307 -7.57 -0.42 -13.97
CA ASN A 307 -7.51 -0.82 -15.36
C ASN A 307 -8.32 -2.12 -15.57
N THR A 308 -8.68 -2.45 -16.80
CA THR A 308 -9.35 -3.73 -17.10
C THR A 308 -8.35 -4.71 -17.70
N PRO A 309 -8.56 -6.04 -17.60
CA PRO A 309 -7.68 -7.02 -18.24
C PRO A 309 -7.51 -6.77 -19.76
N GLU A 310 -8.57 -6.34 -20.44
CA GLU A 310 -8.50 -6.05 -21.87
C GLU A 310 -7.72 -4.75 -22.15
N ASN A 311 -8.02 -3.69 -21.40
CA ASN A 311 -7.39 -2.39 -21.60
C ASN A 311 -5.93 -2.38 -21.14
N ALA A 312 -5.55 -3.17 -20.13
CA ALA A 312 -4.17 -3.32 -19.70
C ALA A 312 -3.27 -3.93 -20.79
N LYS A 313 -3.81 -4.69 -21.74
CA LYS A 313 -3.05 -5.16 -22.94
C LYS A 313 -2.76 -4.03 -23.92
N LYS A 314 -3.62 -3.01 -23.99
CA LYS A 314 -3.50 -1.87 -24.91
C LYS A 314 -2.74 -0.70 -24.27
N LYS A 315 -2.97 -0.50 -22.97
CA LYS A 315 -2.49 0.62 -22.15
C LYS A 315 -1.95 0.10 -20.80
N PRO A 316 -0.84 -0.66 -20.80
CA PRO A 316 -0.29 -1.33 -19.61
C PRO A 316 0.20 -0.38 -18.50
N MET A 317 0.32 0.92 -18.80
CA MET A 317 0.72 1.95 -17.84
C MET A 317 -0.44 2.79 -17.31
N SER A 318 -1.65 2.62 -17.87
CA SER A 318 -2.85 3.30 -17.38
C SER A 318 -3.27 2.74 -16.03
N ILE A 319 -3.68 3.60 -15.10
CA ILE A 319 -4.37 3.20 -13.86
C ILE A 319 -5.88 3.00 -14.08
N GLY A 320 -6.32 3.18 -15.33
CA GLY A 320 -7.66 2.90 -15.81
C GLY A 320 -8.64 4.01 -15.50
N LYS A 321 -9.81 3.62 -15.01
CA LYS A 321 -10.97 4.49 -14.80
C LYS A 321 -11.46 4.36 -13.35
N PRO A 322 -12.24 5.34 -12.84
CA PRO A 322 -12.86 5.24 -11.54
C PRO A 322 -13.64 3.95 -11.37
N ILE A 323 -13.54 3.37 -10.18
CA ILE A 323 -14.39 2.26 -9.80
C ILE A 323 -15.81 2.76 -9.46
N MET A 324 -16.74 1.83 -9.26
CA MET A 324 -18.13 2.19 -8.95
C MET A 324 -18.20 3.10 -7.71
N TYR A 325 -19.17 4.02 -7.64
CA TYR A 325 -19.34 4.93 -6.48
C TYR A 325 -18.16 5.85 -6.15
N VAL A 326 -17.14 5.91 -7.01
CA VAL A 326 -16.02 6.84 -6.93
C VAL A 326 -16.10 7.79 -8.11
N ASP A 327 -16.00 9.08 -7.80
CA ASP A 327 -15.88 10.16 -8.76
C ASP A 327 -14.46 10.73 -8.74
N MET A 328 -14.01 11.24 -9.88
CA MET A 328 -12.67 11.82 -10.03
C MET A 328 -12.71 13.13 -10.80
N LYS A 329 -11.74 13.99 -10.54
CA LYS A 329 -11.41 15.17 -11.37
C LYS A 329 -9.91 15.31 -11.53
N LEU A 330 -9.49 15.93 -12.63
CA LEU A 330 -8.13 16.45 -12.79
C LEU A 330 -8.25 17.96 -12.69
N LEU A 331 -7.63 18.56 -11.67
CA LEU A 331 -7.78 19.98 -11.36
C LEU A 331 -6.50 20.75 -11.67
N ASP A 332 -6.63 21.96 -12.21
CA ASP A 332 -5.52 22.92 -12.28
C ASP A 332 -5.26 23.55 -10.88
N ASP A 333 -4.27 24.44 -10.80
CA ASP A 333 -3.92 25.12 -9.54
C ASP A 333 -5.00 26.09 -9.05
N ASP A 334 -5.93 26.52 -9.92
CA ASP A 334 -7.09 27.35 -9.58
C ASP A 334 -8.31 26.52 -9.16
N GLY A 335 -8.24 25.18 -9.24
CA GLY A 335 -9.30 24.25 -8.90
C GLY A 335 -10.32 23.99 -10.01
N ASN A 336 -10.02 24.38 -11.25
CA ASN A 336 -10.87 24.09 -12.42
C ASN A 336 -10.50 22.74 -13.03
N GLU A 337 -11.48 22.05 -13.63
CA GLU A 337 -11.22 20.78 -14.30
C GLU A 337 -10.48 21.02 -15.62
N VAL A 338 -9.37 20.30 -15.82
CA VAL A 338 -8.58 20.36 -17.05
C VAL A 338 -9.17 19.49 -18.16
N GLY A 339 -8.86 19.83 -19.42
CA GLY A 339 -9.30 19.11 -20.60
C GLY A 339 -8.59 17.77 -20.82
N MET A 340 -8.94 17.10 -21.93
CA MET A 340 -8.26 15.86 -22.32
C MET A 340 -6.80 16.13 -22.67
N ASN A 341 -5.92 15.20 -22.29
CA ASN A 341 -4.47 15.26 -22.43
C ASN A 341 -3.76 16.41 -21.68
N GLU A 342 -4.51 17.26 -20.98
CA GLU A 342 -3.93 18.23 -20.06
C GLU A 342 -3.57 17.57 -18.74
N ILE A 343 -2.54 18.10 -18.08
CA ILE A 343 -2.06 17.61 -16.78
C ILE A 343 -2.80 18.38 -15.69
N GLY A 344 -3.39 17.66 -14.75
CA GLY A 344 -4.00 18.22 -13.55
C GLY A 344 -3.72 17.35 -12.33
N GLU A 345 -3.97 17.91 -11.15
CA GLU A 345 -3.94 17.18 -9.88
C GLU A 345 -5.18 16.28 -9.78
N LEU A 346 -4.94 14.99 -9.52
CA LEU A 346 -5.99 14.02 -9.33
C LEU A 346 -6.73 14.30 -8.02
N ALA A 347 -8.04 14.46 -8.12
CA ALA A 347 -8.93 14.71 -6.99
C ALA A 347 -10.02 13.63 -6.95
N ILE A 348 -10.27 13.04 -5.78
CA ILE A 348 -11.13 11.85 -5.63
C ILE A 348 -12.26 12.12 -4.65
N LYS A 349 -13.46 11.68 -4.99
CA LYS A 349 -14.63 11.75 -4.11
C LYS A 349 -15.36 10.43 -4.13
N GLY A 350 -15.68 9.91 -2.95
CA GLY A 350 -16.38 8.64 -2.82
C GLY A 350 -16.59 8.29 -1.36
N LYS A 351 -17.45 7.31 -1.09
CA LYS A 351 -17.67 6.85 0.28
C LYS A 351 -16.44 6.21 0.91
N ASN A 352 -15.57 5.60 0.09
CA ASN A 352 -14.31 5.01 0.52
C ASN A 352 -13.23 6.04 0.89
N VAL A 353 -13.44 7.32 0.59
CA VAL A 353 -12.48 8.38 0.93
C VAL A 353 -12.54 8.67 2.44
N THR A 354 -11.38 8.92 3.03
CA THR A 354 -11.22 9.30 4.43
C THR A 354 -12.04 10.55 4.77
N PRO A 355 -12.61 10.66 5.98
CA PRO A 355 -13.14 11.94 6.44
C PRO A 355 -12.03 12.94 6.82
N GLY A 356 -10.76 12.51 6.90
CA GLY A 356 -9.63 13.38 7.21
C GLY A 356 -8.53 12.73 8.05
N TYR A 357 -7.69 13.58 8.63
CA TYR A 357 -6.56 13.17 9.46
C TYR A 357 -6.88 13.34 10.95
N TRP A 358 -6.60 12.29 11.72
CA TRP A 358 -6.76 12.26 13.18
C TRP A 358 -5.98 13.40 13.84
N ASN A 359 -6.62 14.14 14.75
CA ASN A 359 -6.05 15.28 15.46
C ASN A 359 -5.42 16.37 14.58
N ARG A 360 -5.85 16.49 13.30
CA ARG A 360 -5.28 17.43 12.32
C ARG A 360 -6.35 18.11 11.46
N PRO A 361 -7.24 18.94 12.04
CA PRO A 361 -8.30 19.63 11.30
C PRO A 361 -7.74 20.56 10.21
N ASP A 362 -6.68 21.33 10.48
CA ASP A 362 -6.09 22.25 9.49
C ASP A 362 -5.52 21.53 8.27
N LEU A 363 -4.92 20.34 8.48
CA LEU A 363 -4.43 19.53 7.37
C LEU A 363 -5.59 18.91 6.60
N THR A 364 -6.62 18.46 7.33
CA THR A 364 -7.83 17.91 6.72
C THR A 364 -8.46 18.95 5.81
N GLU A 365 -8.74 20.16 6.28
CA GLU A 365 -9.35 21.22 5.47
C GLU A 365 -8.55 21.50 4.18
N LYS A 366 -7.22 21.58 4.28
CA LYS A 366 -6.34 21.83 3.12
C LYS A 366 -6.27 20.68 2.12
N SER A 367 -6.58 19.46 2.55
CA SER A 367 -6.56 18.27 1.70
C SER A 367 -7.85 18.07 0.91
N PHE A 368 -8.86 18.91 1.09
CA PHE A 368 -10.11 18.83 0.35
C PHE A 368 -10.42 20.11 -0.43
N HIS A 369 -10.98 19.94 -1.62
CA HIS A 369 -11.53 21.03 -2.42
C HIS A 369 -12.91 20.62 -2.94
N ASN A 370 -13.96 21.37 -2.56
CA ASN A 370 -15.35 21.10 -2.98
C ASN A 370 -15.81 19.63 -2.73
N GLY A 371 -15.31 19.02 -1.66
CA GLY A 371 -15.63 17.65 -1.27
C GLY A 371 -14.84 16.57 -2.02
N TYR A 372 -13.84 16.92 -2.82
CA TYR A 372 -12.86 15.99 -3.37
C TYR A 372 -11.58 16.04 -2.53
N PHE A 373 -11.03 14.88 -2.21
CA PHE A 373 -9.69 14.74 -1.63
C PHE A 373 -8.65 14.99 -2.71
N LEU A 374 -7.75 15.95 -2.47
CA LEU A 374 -6.62 16.27 -3.33
C LEU A 374 -5.49 15.28 -3.07
N THR A 375 -5.13 14.46 -4.06
CA THR A 375 -4.19 13.35 -3.86
C THR A 375 -2.72 13.81 -3.83
N GLY A 376 -2.43 14.99 -4.38
CA GLY A 376 -1.06 15.42 -4.67
C GLY A 376 -0.39 14.68 -5.83
N ASP A 377 -1.11 13.78 -6.52
CA ASP A 377 -0.62 13.09 -7.71
C ASP A 377 -1.10 13.82 -8.97
N LEU A 378 -0.18 14.13 -9.88
CA LEU A 378 -0.45 14.73 -11.19
C LEU A 378 -0.75 13.62 -12.19
N ALA A 379 -1.81 13.79 -12.97
CA ALA A 379 -2.26 12.82 -13.95
C ALA A 379 -2.76 13.51 -15.23
N ARG A 380 -2.90 12.71 -16.29
CA ARG A 380 -3.58 13.10 -17.53
C ARG A 380 -4.65 12.08 -17.89
N LYS A 381 -5.72 12.56 -18.51
CA LYS A 381 -6.82 11.75 -19.04
C LYS A 381 -6.72 11.71 -20.56
N ASP A 382 -6.63 10.52 -21.15
CA ASP A 382 -6.58 10.40 -22.61
C ASP A 382 -7.97 10.47 -23.25
N GLU A 383 -8.01 10.37 -24.58
CA GLU A 383 -9.24 10.49 -25.38
C GLU A 383 -10.29 9.39 -25.08
N ASP A 384 -9.85 8.21 -24.62
CA ASP A 384 -10.75 7.13 -24.22
C ASP A 384 -11.18 7.25 -22.75
N GLY A 385 -10.70 8.27 -22.03
CA GLY A 385 -10.95 8.53 -20.63
C GLY A 385 -10.09 7.69 -19.68
N ASP A 386 -9.02 7.08 -20.16
CA ASP A 386 -8.06 6.35 -19.32
C ASP A 386 -7.10 7.34 -18.64
N ILE A 387 -6.81 7.08 -17.37
CA ILE A 387 -5.96 7.94 -16.55
C ILE A 387 -4.54 7.39 -16.47
N PHE A 388 -3.57 8.28 -16.64
CA PHE A 388 -2.15 7.99 -16.47
C PHE A 388 -1.59 8.89 -15.38
N ILE A 389 -1.00 8.29 -14.35
CA ILE A 389 -0.21 9.05 -13.38
C ILE A 389 1.02 9.56 -14.11
N VAL A 390 1.17 10.87 -14.08
CA VAL A 390 2.33 11.55 -14.64
C VAL A 390 3.37 11.66 -13.55
N ASN A 391 3.06 12.23 -12.38
CA ASN A 391 4.04 12.40 -11.31
C ASN A 391 3.37 12.69 -9.96
N ARG A 392 4.13 13.00 -8.93
CA ARG A 392 3.63 13.65 -7.71
C ARG A 392 3.97 15.13 -7.72
N LYS A 393 3.04 15.97 -7.29
CA LYS A 393 3.22 17.42 -7.15
C LYS A 393 4.44 17.75 -6.27
N LYS A 394 4.63 16.98 -5.20
CA LYS A 394 5.79 17.12 -4.30
C LYS A 394 7.13 16.61 -4.85
N GLU A 395 7.10 15.79 -5.92
CA GLU A 395 8.30 15.24 -6.57
C GLU A 395 8.67 16.03 -7.82
N LEU A 396 7.91 17.07 -8.16
CA LEU A 396 8.21 17.95 -9.28
C LEU A 396 9.53 18.67 -9.04
N ILE A 397 10.46 18.53 -9.99
CA ILE A 397 11.75 19.22 -9.95
C ILE A 397 11.55 20.59 -10.58
N ILE A 398 11.88 21.66 -9.85
CA ILE A 398 11.76 23.02 -10.38
C ILE A 398 13.17 23.55 -10.65
N THR A 399 13.61 23.44 -11.90
CA THR A 399 14.97 23.83 -12.30
C THR A 399 14.96 25.09 -13.15
N GLY A 400 15.48 26.20 -12.60
CA GLY A 400 15.57 27.47 -13.31
C GLY A 400 14.21 28.07 -13.69
N GLY A 401 13.15 27.77 -12.92
CA GLY A 401 11.77 28.21 -13.18
C GLY A 401 10.96 27.25 -14.06
N GLU A 402 11.56 26.17 -14.55
CA GLU A 402 10.88 25.16 -15.36
C GLU A 402 10.51 23.93 -14.53
N ASN A 403 9.31 23.42 -14.76
CA ASN A 403 8.80 22.22 -14.12
C ASN A 403 9.26 20.98 -14.89
N VAL A 404 9.98 20.09 -14.22
CA VAL A 404 10.45 18.83 -14.77
C VAL A 404 9.86 17.68 -13.99
N LEU A 405 9.27 16.74 -14.73
CA LEU A 405 8.65 15.56 -14.17
C LEU A 405 9.68 14.43 -14.12
N PRO A 406 10.19 14.02 -12.92
CA PRO A 406 11.08 12.88 -12.80
C PRO A 406 10.70 11.65 -13.62
N SER A 407 9.42 11.30 -13.65
CA SER A 407 8.89 10.15 -14.38
C SER A 407 9.09 10.20 -15.90
N GLU A 408 9.05 11.39 -16.50
CA GLU A 408 9.33 11.59 -17.94
C GLU A 408 10.79 11.22 -18.24
N VAL A 409 11.69 11.65 -17.36
CA VAL A 409 13.12 11.36 -17.45
C VAL A 409 13.40 9.89 -17.17
N GLU A 410 12.77 9.31 -16.14
CA GLU A 410 12.86 7.87 -15.78
C GLU A 410 12.38 6.97 -16.92
N SER A 411 11.27 7.33 -17.58
CA SER A 411 10.71 6.56 -18.70
C SER A 411 11.72 6.45 -19.83
N ILE A 412 12.35 7.56 -20.22
CA ILE A 412 13.30 7.58 -21.33
C ILE A 412 14.61 6.89 -20.95
N LEU A 413 15.09 7.06 -19.71
CA LEU A 413 16.24 6.28 -19.20
C LEU A 413 15.97 4.78 -19.27
N SER A 414 14.76 4.34 -18.93
CA SER A 414 14.39 2.92 -18.94
C SER A 414 14.35 2.27 -20.33
N GLU A 415 14.38 3.07 -21.40
CA GLU A 415 14.49 2.59 -22.78
C GLU A 415 15.93 2.27 -23.19
N HIS A 416 16.93 2.76 -22.45
CA HIS A 416 18.33 2.51 -22.76
C HIS A 416 18.74 1.11 -22.28
N PRO A 417 19.38 0.27 -23.13
CA PRO A 417 19.73 -1.11 -22.77
C PRO A 417 20.58 -1.25 -21.50
N LEU A 418 21.44 -0.27 -21.22
CA LEU A 418 22.29 -0.26 -20.02
C LEU A 418 21.54 -0.03 -18.71
N VAL A 419 20.30 0.47 -18.73
CA VAL A 419 19.60 0.88 -17.52
C VAL A 419 18.69 -0.26 -17.05
N ARG A 420 19.07 -0.89 -15.92
CA ARG A 420 18.23 -1.88 -15.23
C ARG A 420 17.13 -1.19 -14.42
N GLN A 421 17.50 -0.16 -13.66
CA GLN A 421 16.58 0.68 -12.87
C GLN A 421 17.09 2.11 -12.87
N SER A 422 16.18 3.08 -12.80
CA SER A 422 16.54 4.48 -12.58
C SER A 422 15.55 5.17 -11.66
N ILE A 423 16.06 6.11 -10.87
CA ILE A 423 15.28 7.01 -10.02
C ILE A 423 15.79 8.42 -10.23
N VAL A 424 14.92 9.31 -10.68
CA VAL A 424 15.24 10.72 -10.92
C VAL A 424 14.81 11.54 -9.71
N VAL A 425 15.72 12.35 -9.21
CA VAL A 425 15.46 13.29 -8.11
C VAL A 425 16.07 14.63 -8.46
N GLY A 426 15.56 15.69 -7.86
CA GLY A 426 16.27 16.95 -7.90
C GLY A 426 17.36 16.99 -6.84
N PHE A 427 18.40 17.76 -7.10
CA PHE A 427 19.45 18.08 -6.13
C PHE A 427 19.60 19.60 -6.08
N ASP A 428 20.05 20.11 -4.94
CA ASP A 428 20.22 21.55 -4.73
C ASP A 428 21.23 22.09 -5.74
N HIS A 429 20.93 23.24 -6.38
CA HIS A 429 21.83 23.83 -7.36
C HIS A 429 21.82 25.36 -7.24
N PRO A 430 22.97 26.01 -6.97
CA PRO A 430 23.05 27.44 -6.62
C PRO A 430 22.51 28.37 -7.71
N LYS A 431 22.65 27.98 -8.98
CA LYS A 431 22.13 28.75 -10.12
C LYS A 431 20.64 28.54 -10.44
N TYR A 432 20.10 27.35 -10.17
CA TYR A 432 18.80 26.94 -10.69
C TYR A 432 17.76 26.69 -9.58
N GLY A 433 18.15 26.85 -8.31
CA GLY A 433 17.40 26.39 -7.15
C GLY A 433 17.59 24.88 -7.00
N GLU A 434 16.98 24.13 -7.90
CA GLU A 434 17.12 22.68 -8.03
C GLU A 434 17.66 22.33 -9.43
N SER A 435 18.29 21.18 -9.57
CA SER A 435 18.67 20.60 -10.86
C SER A 435 18.44 19.09 -10.87
N ILE A 436 18.34 18.51 -12.07
CA ILE A 436 17.95 17.10 -12.25
C ILE A 436 19.17 16.20 -12.11
N SER A 437 19.02 15.12 -11.34
CA SER A 437 19.96 13.99 -11.29
C SER A 437 19.25 12.65 -11.44
N ALA A 438 20.00 11.60 -11.78
CA ALA A 438 19.46 10.25 -11.94
C ALA A 438 20.33 9.22 -11.23
N ALA A 439 19.78 8.51 -10.24
CA ALA A 439 20.39 7.31 -9.71
C ALA A 439 20.08 6.16 -10.67
N VAL A 440 21.09 5.39 -11.06
CA VAL A 440 20.95 4.30 -12.05
C VAL A 440 21.57 3.02 -11.53
N VAL A 441 20.88 1.91 -11.74
CA VAL A 441 21.45 0.56 -11.66
C VAL A 441 21.65 0.09 -13.09
N LEU A 442 22.87 -0.31 -13.41
CA LEU A 442 23.21 -0.74 -14.77
C LEU A 442 22.99 -2.25 -14.95
N THR A 443 22.73 -2.68 -16.19
CA THR A 443 22.65 -4.10 -16.55
C THR A 443 24.02 -4.76 -16.60
N GLU A 444 25.04 -4.01 -16.97
CA GLU A 444 26.44 -4.40 -17.01
C GLU A 444 27.31 -3.20 -16.61
N ASP A 445 28.54 -3.46 -16.16
CA ASP A 445 29.43 -2.36 -15.79
C ASP A 445 30.08 -1.77 -17.05
N GLU A 446 29.73 -0.53 -17.38
CA GLU A 446 30.22 0.18 -18.57
C GLU A 446 30.94 1.47 -18.17
N GLU A 447 32.18 1.62 -18.64
CA GLU A 447 32.91 2.88 -18.57
C GLU A 447 32.30 3.91 -19.54
N GLY A 448 32.04 5.12 -19.08
CA GLY A 448 31.43 6.17 -19.90
C GLY A 448 29.90 6.06 -20.07
N PHE A 449 29.23 5.31 -19.20
CA PHE A 449 27.77 5.19 -19.23
C PHE A 449 27.07 6.56 -19.17
N GLU A 450 27.66 7.57 -18.49
CA GLU A 450 27.07 8.91 -18.39
C GLU A 450 26.97 9.59 -19.76
N GLU A 451 27.99 9.47 -20.61
CA GLU A 451 27.97 9.98 -21.98
C GLU A 451 26.94 9.26 -22.85
N ALA A 452 26.87 7.93 -22.75
CA ALA A 452 25.90 7.12 -23.49
C ALA A 452 24.45 7.49 -23.12
N LEU A 453 24.16 7.58 -21.82
CA LEU A 453 22.84 8.00 -21.34
C LEU A 453 22.54 9.45 -21.75
N ASN A 454 23.49 10.38 -21.63
CA ASN A 454 23.29 11.76 -22.06
C ASN A 454 22.97 11.88 -23.56
N ALA A 455 23.65 11.11 -24.40
CA ALA A 455 23.39 11.10 -25.85
C ALA A 455 21.95 10.63 -26.13
N HIS A 456 21.55 9.49 -25.56
CA HIS A 456 20.18 8.96 -25.68
C HIS A 456 19.11 9.93 -25.16
N MET A 457 19.37 10.58 -24.02
CA MET A 457 18.42 11.53 -23.44
C MET A 457 18.27 12.79 -24.30
N ARG A 458 19.36 13.31 -24.87
CA ARG A 458 19.33 14.52 -25.72
C ARG A 458 18.62 14.33 -27.05
N GLU A 459 18.54 13.09 -27.55
CA GLU A 459 17.75 12.78 -28.74
C GLU A 459 16.24 12.85 -28.48
N LYS A 460 15.81 12.69 -27.23
CA LYS A 460 14.40 12.50 -26.86
C LYS A 460 13.82 13.60 -25.95
N LEU A 461 14.67 14.41 -25.33
CA LEU A 461 14.28 15.45 -24.39
C LEU A 461 14.88 16.81 -24.70
N ALA A 462 14.15 17.86 -24.29
CA ALA A 462 14.72 19.19 -24.20
C ALA A 462 15.91 19.21 -23.23
N GLY A 463 16.96 19.97 -23.56
CA GLY A 463 18.23 19.92 -22.83
C GLY A 463 18.14 20.24 -21.33
N TYR A 464 17.15 21.03 -20.90
CA TYR A 464 16.94 21.34 -19.48
C TYR A 464 16.37 20.17 -18.68
N LYS A 465 15.82 19.14 -19.33
CA LYS A 465 15.30 17.90 -18.72
C LYS A 465 16.34 16.79 -18.62
N VAL A 466 17.50 16.95 -19.25
CA VAL A 466 18.57 15.95 -19.22
C VAL A 466 19.26 15.99 -17.84
N PRO A 467 19.45 14.85 -17.16
CA PRO A 467 20.16 14.81 -15.88
C PRO A 467 21.54 15.46 -15.99
N ARG A 468 21.88 16.32 -15.04
CA ARG A 468 23.22 16.92 -14.96
C ARG A 468 24.22 16.05 -14.22
N MET A 469 23.73 15.02 -13.54
CA MET A 469 24.52 14.15 -12.69
C MET A 469 23.87 12.77 -12.61
N TYR A 470 24.70 11.74 -12.66
CA TYR A 470 24.29 10.37 -12.45
C TYR A 470 24.91 9.80 -11.17
N LEU A 471 24.21 8.89 -10.51
CA LEU A 471 24.74 8.10 -9.38
C LEU A 471 24.58 6.62 -9.72
N LYS A 472 25.69 5.94 -10.00
CA LYS A 472 25.69 4.49 -10.20
C LYS A 472 25.48 3.80 -8.85
N LEU A 473 24.47 2.96 -8.75
CA LEU A 473 24.15 2.15 -7.58
C LEU A 473 24.17 0.66 -7.95
N THR A 474 24.47 -0.20 -6.97
CA THR A 474 24.29 -1.65 -7.13
C THR A 474 22.81 -2.02 -7.09
N ASP A 475 22.05 -1.40 -6.18
CA ASP A 475 20.62 -1.57 -6.00
C ASP A 475 19.98 -0.24 -5.58
N ILE A 476 18.71 -0.05 -5.93
CA ILE A 476 17.94 1.13 -5.50
C ILE A 476 17.60 1.03 -4.01
N PRO A 477 17.96 2.02 -3.17
CA PRO A 477 17.56 2.08 -1.77
C PRO A 477 16.03 2.06 -1.65
N LEU A 478 15.51 1.23 -0.75
CA LEU A 478 14.08 1.12 -0.47
C LEU A 478 13.77 1.65 0.94
N ASN A 479 12.62 2.31 1.10
CA ASN A 479 12.12 2.78 2.39
C ASN A 479 11.45 1.64 3.17
N SER A 480 10.95 1.93 4.38
CA SER A 480 10.29 0.96 5.27
C SER A 480 9.03 0.29 4.66
N THR A 481 8.52 0.81 3.54
CA THR A 481 7.39 0.27 2.78
C THR A 481 7.80 -0.47 1.51
N ALA A 482 9.09 -0.77 1.33
CA ALA A 482 9.67 -1.45 0.17
C ALA A 482 9.47 -0.70 -1.17
N LYS A 483 9.34 0.64 -1.11
CA LYS A 483 9.32 1.54 -2.27
C LYS A 483 10.65 2.29 -2.38
N PRO A 484 11.08 2.75 -3.57
CA PRO A 484 12.28 3.57 -3.71
C PRO A 484 12.32 4.74 -2.71
N ASP A 485 13.42 4.84 -1.97
CA ASP A 485 13.65 5.91 -1.00
C ASP A 485 14.24 7.14 -1.71
N ARG A 486 13.36 7.91 -2.36
CA ARG A 486 13.76 9.14 -3.07
C ARG A 486 14.46 10.15 -2.15
N MET A 487 14.14 10.19 -0.85
CA MET A 487 14.79 11.10 0.10
C MET A 487 16.22 10.68 0.38
N ALA A 488 16.45 9.38 0.60
CA ALA A 488 17.81 8.85 0.75
C ALA A 488 18.64 9.08 -0.52
N ILE A 489 18.06 8.85 -1.69
CA ILE A 489 18.72 9.07 -2.99
C ILE A 489 19.03 10.56 -3.19
N GLN A 490 18.08 11.45 -2.89
CA GLN A 490 18.29 12.90 -2.96
C GLN A 490 19.42 13.36 -2.03
N LYS A 491 19.50 12.79 -0.82
CA LYS A 491 20.60 13.05 0.10
C LYS A 491 21.96 12.64 -0.49
N LEU A 492 22.06 11.42 -1.03
CA LEU A 492 23.29 10.94 -1.70
C LEU A 492 23.66 11.82 -2.90
N MET A 493 22.67 12.30 -3.65
CA MET A 493 22.89 13.21 -4.77
C MET A 493 23.40 14.57 -4.29
N ASN A 494 22.84 15.14 -3.22
CA ASN A 494 23.33 16.39 -2.64
C ASN A 494 24.75 16.25 -2.10
N GLU A 495 25.09 15.13 -1.45
CA GLU A 495 26.46 14.81 -1.02
C GLU A 495 27.41 14.75 -2.23
N LYS A 496 27.04 14.02 -3.29
CA LYS A 496 27.81 13.97 -4.55
C LYS A 496 27.94 15.34 -5.22
N ALA A 497 26.91 16.17 -5.17
CA ALA A 497 26.94 17.52 -5.72
C ALA A 497 27.93 18.43 -4.96
N GLN A 498 28.02 18.28 -3.64
CA GLN A 498 29.03 18.96 -2.82
C GLN A 498 30.44 18.50 -3.17
N GLU A 499 30.67 17.18 -3.31
CA GLU A 499 31.96 16.62 -3.72
C GLU A 499 32.41 17.13 -5.10
N ASN A 500 31.47 17.28 -6.03
CA ASN A 500 31.71 17.82 -7.37
C ASN A 500 31.84 19.36 -7.42
N GLY A 501 31.74 20.04 -6.28
CA GLY A 501 31.81 21.50 -6.18
C GLY A 501 30.63 22.23 -6.82
N LEU A 502 29.50 21.54 -7.01
CA LEU A 502 28.28 22.10 -7.57
C LEU A 502 27.42 22.80 -6.50
N VAL A 503 27.63 22.50 -5.22
CA VAL A 503 26.90 23.05 -4.06
C VAL A 503 27.91 23.36 -2.95
N HIS A 504 27.71 24.47 -2.25
CA HIS A 504 28.53 24.88 -1.10
C HIS A 504 27.84 24.58 0.22
#